data_AF-W4QLU2-F1
#
_entry.id   AF-W4QLU2-F1
#
_cell.length_a   1.000
_cell.length_b   1.000
_cell.length_c   1.000
_cell.angle_alpha   90.00
_cell.angle_beta   90.00
_cell.angle_gamma   90.00
#
_symmetry.space_group_name_H-M   'P 1'
#
loop_
_entity.id
_entity.type
_entity.pdbx_description
1 polymer ?
#
loop_
_entity_poly.entity_id
_entity_poly.type
_entity_poly.pdbx_seq_one_letter_code
_entity_poly.pdbx_strand_id
1 'polypeptide(L)'
;MEKIVVFYDETFPYEGERPSKEMIERLRGSCTLADAKSLEQSLDEATCLVHLHGSFFSKSSWPEILRFLNKGNGLVHLGGAPFKIPVYEENGEWKREVEQLGYHRQLHILETLEVAGDQVKHYMANEDFDLFQGKESLFDVKSTYSMQLHVTRTKDVPNENGSGGPMDAHFYPLLKGVSKEGRHVAAPAVLLEHTKGEFTGGRWLFVNQEVTSTFWEQGGVEALVEWAEFASKGVTEVWVKPNYSSYFPGEKIRLHIQIQELQKKNQGQKWTFHLQLTSVKTTYKWSEAVTVISSSDIQYIQHSIPFEIEPGYYELICQLEATDGQRRTLHQGIWGYDQDLLMKGEPLSCGRDYFEKEGKPFPIVGMTYMTSDVARKYLFLPNAAAWDRDMRHMKKAGINYIRTGLWTGWRQVMFVDGHPYEEVMRAIDAFILTAKRHDLEVTFNFFSFTPERWEGENPYLDPRSIEAQKRFISAVVSRHKETTNIQWDLINEPSMFDEKRIFKGPMTSGDRFEHEAFRDWLRERHSTIRQLQEHWDMTPNELTSFEKVELPEYDEINFSTTNKLEKRAIAGLIIRYFR
;
A
#
# COMPACT_ATOMS: atom_id res chain seq x y z
N MET A 1 1.37 31.37 18.55
CA MET A 1 1.92 30.32 19.42
C MET A 1 0.97 29.14 19.32
N GLU A 2 1.49 27.94 19.12
CA GLU A 2 0.67 26.74 18.95
C GLU A 2 0.10 26.32 20.31
N LYS A 3 -1.22 26.13 20.40
CA LYS A 3 -1.86 25.67 21.63
C LYS A 3 -1.81 24.15 21.63
N ILE A 4 -0.96 23.58 22.47
CA ILE A 4 -0.86 22.14 22.70
C ILE A 4 -1.68 21.79 23.93
N VAL A 5 -2.62 20.85 23.78
CA VAL A 5 -3.43 20.33 24.89
C VAL A 5 -2.93 18.93 25.25
N VAL A 6 -2.66 18.70 26.53
CA VAL A 6 -2.27 17.39 27.05
C VAL A 6 -3.45 16.85 27.87
N PHE A 7 -4.05 15.76 27.42
CA PHE A 7 -5.05 15.05 28.21
C PHE A 7 -4.35 14.17 29.25
N TYR A 8 -4.45 14.60 30.51
CA TYR A 8 -3.99 13.87 31.68
C TYR A 8 -4.93 14.08 32.87
N ASP A 9 -5.45 13.00 33.41
CA ASP A 9 -6.30 12.97 34.59
C ASP A 9 -5.77 11.91 35.59
N GLU A 10 -5.45 12.35 36.80
CA GLU A 10 -4.85 11.50 37.84
C GLU A 10 -5.78 10.33 38.24
N THR A 11 -7.09 10.52 38.11
CA THR A 11 -8.11 9.53 38.50
C THR A 11 -8.57 8.65 37.34
N PHE A 12 -8.35 9.09 36.10
CA PHE A 12 -8.77 8.38 34.90
C PHE A 12 -7.93 7.12 34.65
N PRO A 13 -8.47 6.03 34.07
CA PRO A 13 -7.71 4.82 33.77
C PRO A 13 -6.41 5.07 33.02
N TYR A 14 -5.35 4.31 33.36
CA TYR A 14 -4.00 4.47 32.82
C TYR A 14 -3.30 3.11 32.76
N GLU A 15 -2.51 2.87 31.70
CA GLU A 15 -1.67 1.67 31.53
C GLU A 15 -0.20 2.08 31.54
N GLY A 16 0.67 1.24 32.12
CA GLY A 16 2.07 1.60 32.37
C GLY A 16 2.27 2.49 33.59
N GLU A 17 3.39 3.21 33.63
CA GLU A 17 3.75 4.06 34.78
C GLU A 17 3.39 5.53 34.53
N ARG A 18 2.79 6.17 35.54
CA ARG A 18 2.36 7.57 35.46
C ARG A 18 3.54 8.53 35.60
N PRO A 19 3.46 9.72 34.97
CA PRO A 19 4.40 10.81 35.25
C PRO A 19 4.33 11.25 36.71
N SER A 20 5.47 11.65 37.27
CA SER A 20 5.52 12.26 38.61
C SER A 20 4.84 13.64 38.63
N LYS A 21 4.52 14.14 39.82
CA LYS A 21 3.98 15.52 39.97
C LYS A 21 4.92 16.57 39.38
N GLU A 22 6.23 16.39 39.52
CA GLU A 22 7.22 17.30 38.95
C GLU A 22 7.16 17.30 37.42
N MET A 23 6.98 16.14 36.80
CA MET A 23 6.86 16.01 35.34
C MET A 23 5.56 16.63 34.82
N ILE A 24 4.45 16.48 35.57
CA ILE A 24 3.19 17.16 35.25
C ILE A 24 3.34 18.69 35.32
N GLU A 25 4.00 19.22 36.35
CA GLU A 25 4.25 20.66 36.44
C GLU A 25 5.17 21.17 35.33
N ARG A 26 6.14 20.36 34.89
CA ARG A 26 6.96 20.67 33.71
C ARG A 26 6.13 20.72 32.43
N LEU A 27 5.23 19.75 32.21
CA LEU A 27 4.29 19.77 31.08
C LEU A 27 3.38 21.01 31.13
N ARG A 28 2.91 21.41 32.31
CA ARG A 28 2.09 22.62 32.50
C ARG A 28 2.84 23.90 32.09
N GLY A 29 4.16 23.91 32.17
CA GLY A 29 5.00 25.04 31.75
C GLY A 29 5.01 25.28 30.25
N SER A 30 4.77 24.25 29.43
CA SER A 30 4.84 24.31 27.96
C SER A 30 3.51 24.04 27.27
N CYS A 31 2.55 23.42 27.96
CA CYS A 31 1.29 22.94 27.38
C CYS A 31 0.09 23.24 28.30
N THR A 32 -1.11 23.18 27.71
CA THR A 32 -2.37 23.26 28.46
C THR A 32 -2.77 21.86 28.92
N LEU A 33 -2.75 21.58 30.22
CA LEU A 33 -3.29 20.33 30.76
C LEU A 33 -4.81 20.38 30.81
N ALA A 34 -5.44 19.29 30.36
CA ALA A 34 -6.87 19.09 30.47
C ALA A 34 -7.16 17.74 31.13
N ASP A 35 -8.16 17.71 32.02
CA ASP A 35 -8.69 16.47 32.58
C ASP A 35 -9.88 15.97 31.74
N ALA A 36 -10.51 14.86 32.15
CA ALA A 36 -11.61 14.28 31.38
C ALA A 36 -12.86 15.19 31.31
N LYS A 37 -13.00 16.17 32.21
CA LYS A 37 -14.13 17.11 32.27
C LYS A 37 -13.85 18.39 31.48
N SER A 38 -12.59 18.81 31.38
CA SER A 38 -12.18 20.03 30.68
C SER A 38 -11.68 19.79 29.25
N LEU A 39 -11.46 18.53 28.85
CA LEU A 39 -10.88 18.18 27.54
C LEU A 39 -11.68 18.77 26.36
N GLU A 40 -13.00 18.60 26.37
CA GLU A 40 -13.89 19.09 25.30
C GLU A 40 -13.69 20.58 25.02
N GLN A 41 -13.71 21.40 26.06
CA GLN A 41 -13.53 22.85 25.97
C GLN A 41 -12.10 23.25 25.58
N SER A 42 -11.13 22.43 25.96
CA SER A 42 -9.71 22.73 25.72
C SER A 42 -9.32 22.60 24.24
N LEU A 43 -10.05 21.78 23.48
CA LEU A 43 -9.74 21.45 22.07
C LEU A 43 -10.11 22.53 21.04
N ASP A 44 -10.95 23.51 21.38
CA ASP A 44 -11.50 24.46 20.38
C ASP A 44 -10.45 25.27 19.62
N GLU A 45 -9.37 25.67 20.30
CA GLU A 45 -8.24 26.43 19.74
C GLU A 45 -6.94 25.61 19.71
N ALA A 46 -7.01 24.34 20.10
CA ALA A 46 -5.84 23.49 20.12
C ALA A 46 -5.35 23.22 18.69
N THR A 47 -4.05 22.99 18.57
CA THR A 47 -3.39 22.61 17.32
C THR A 47 -2.83 21.20 17.38
N CYS A 48 -2.57 20.68 18.59
CA CYS A 48 -2.21 19.30 18.84
C CYS A 48 -2.86 18.82 20.15
N LEU A 49 -3.34 17.57 20.14
CA LEU A 49 -3.73 16.82 21.34
C LEU A 49 -2.62 15.81 21.67
N VAL A 50 -2.10 15.86 22.89
CA VAL A 50 -1.27 14.81 23.47
C VAL A 50 -2.15 13.95 24.37
N HIS A 51 -2.37 12.68 24.01
CA HIS A 51 -3.20 11.73 24.74
C HIS A 51 -2.32 10.77 25.55
N LEU A 52 -2.34 10.89 26.89
CA LEU A 52 -1.46 10.11 27.78
C LEU A 52 -2.11 8.85 28.37
N HIS A 53 -3.39 8.58 28.14
CA HIS A 53 -4.12 7.47 28.77
C HIS A 53 -4.14 6.18 27.95
N GLY A 54 -3.22 6.05 26.99
CA GLY A 54 -3.07 4.88 26.17
C GLY A 54 -4.37 4.41 25.51
N SER A 55 -4.77 3.16 25.80
CA SER A 55 -5.97 2.56 25.22
C SER A 55 -7.28 3.19 25.68
N PHE A 56 -7.27 3.92 26.80
CA PHE A 56 -8.44 4.51 27.43
C PHE A 56 -8.74 5.92 26.92
N PHE A 57 -10.01 6.27 26.74
CA PHE A 57 -10.41 7.63 26.36
C PHE A 57 -11.81 7.98 26.85
N SER A 58 -12.07 9.27 27.05
CA SER A 58 -13.38 9.75 27.54
C SER A 58 -14.44 9.57 26.45
N LYS A 59 -15.49 8.80 26.76
CA LYS A 59 -16.60 8.58 25.85
C LYS A 59 -17.40 9.86 25.59
N SER A 60 -17.53 10.74 26.59
CA SER A 60 -18.23 12.02 26.42
C SER A 60 -17.46 12.95 25.48
N SER A 61 -16.13 12.95 25.57
CA SER A 61 -15.27 13.86 24.80
C SER A 61 -14.97 13.37 23.39
N TRP A 62 -15.35 12.14 23.05
CA TRP A 62 -15.05 11.55 21.75
C TRP A 62 -15.56 12.36 20.54
N PRO A 63 -16.82 12.88 20.52
CA PRO A 63 -17.28 13.71 19.39
C PRO A 63 -16.38 14.92 19.16
N GLU A 64 -15.85 15.50 20.24
CA GLU A 64 -14.95 16.64 20.17
C GLU A 64 -13.54 16.28 19.72
N ILE A 65 -13.00 15.15 20.19
CA ILE A 65 -11.73 14.60 19.70
C ILE A 65 -11.84 14.35 18.19
N LEU A 66 -12.91 13.69 17.74
CA LEU A 66 -13.11 13.39 16.33
C LEU A 66 -13.28 14.66 15.49
N ARG A 67 -14.02 15.67 15.99
CA ARG A 67 -14.16 16.98 15.33
C ARG A 67 -12.82 17.70 15.23
N PHE A 68 -12.04 17.68 16.30
CA PHE A 68 -10.71 18.27 16.37
C PHE A 68 -9.77 17.63 15.33
N LEU A 69 -9.73 16.30 15.28
CA LEU A 69 -8.91 15.56 14.32
C LEU A 69 -9.36 15.83 12.88
N ASN A 70 -10.68 15.89 12.62
CA ASN A 70 -11.23 16.17 11.28
C ASN A 70 -10.83 17.53 10.71
N LYS A 71 -10.42 18.50 11.55
CA LYS A 71 -9.85 19.78 11.11
C LYS A 71 -8.40 19.64 10.61
N GLY A 72 -7.82 18.44 10.64
CA GLY A 72 -6.44 18.17 10.28
C GLY A 72 -5.44 18.61 11.36
N ASN A 73 -5.85 18.58 12.62
CA ASN A 73 -4.97 18.92 13.74
C ASN A 73 -4.05 17.75 14.13
N GLY A 74 -2.98 18.08 14.85
CA GLY A 74 -1.98 17.13 15.32
C GLY A 74 -2.48 16.22 16.45
N LEU A 75 -1.93 15.02 16.50
CA LEU A 75 -2.15 14.06 17.58
C LEU A 75 -0.81 13.45 17.99
N VAL A 76 -0.55 13.41 19.28
CA VAL A 76 0.48 12.55 19.88
C VAL A 76 -0.23 11.61 20.82
N HIS A 77 -0.15 10.32 20.56
CA HIS A 77 -0.75 9.29 21.39
C HIS A 77 0.35 8.48 22.07
N LEU A 78 0.22 8.29 23.38
CA LEU A 78 1.18 7.56 24.20
C LEU A 78 0.48 6.40 24.92
N GLY A 79 0.89 5.17 24.61
CA GLY A 79 0.53 3.97 25.37
C GLY A 79 -0.39 3.01 24.61
N GLY A 80 0.07 1.77 24.39
CA GLY A 80 -0.79 0.66 23.96
C GLY A 80 -1.52 0.90 22.62
N ALA A 81 -2.74 0.35 22.49
CA ALA A 81 -3.53 0.45 21.26
C ALA A 81 -4.43 1.70 21.30
N PRO A 82 -4.32 2.65 20.35
CA PRO A 82 -5.00 3.95 20.46
C PRO A 82 -6.51 3.85 20.51
N PHE A 83 -7.16 4.57 21.45
CA PHE A 83 -8.61 4.77 21.51
C PHE A 83 -9.47 3.47 21.43
N LYS A 84 -9.04 2.41 22.12
CA LYS A 84 -9.69 1.09 22.04
C LYS A 84 -10.77 0.87 23.10
N ILE A 85 -10.62 1.49 24.27
CA ILE A 85 -11.47 1.25 25.46
C ILE A 85 -12.13 2.56 25.90
N PRO A 86 -13.44 2.75 25.63
CA PRO A 86 -14.17 3.92 26.12
C PRO A 86 -14.31 3.90 27.64
N VAL A 87 -14.28 5.08 28.24
CA VAL A 87 -14.48 5.27 29.68
C VAL A 87 -15.54 6.34 29.89
N TYR A 88 -16.45 6.09 30.83
CA TYR A 88 -17.50 7.03 31.24
C TYR A 88 -17.52 7.18 32.77
N GLU A 89 -18.05 8.31 33.25
CA GLU A 89 -18.25 8.54 34.68
C GLU A 89 -19.62 8.02 35.09
N GLU A 90 -19.67 7.21 36.14
CA GLU A 90 -20.91 6.74 36.77
C GLU A 90 -20.76 6.83 38.29
N ASN A 91 -21.66 7.56 38.95
CA ASN A 91 -21.63 7.79 40.40
C ASN A 91 -20.29 8.35 40.92
N GLY A 92 -19.60 9.18 40.13
CA GLY A 92 -18.30 9.76 40.49
C GLY A 92 -17.10 8.82 40.34
N GLU A 93 -17.30 7.64 39.74
CA GLU A 93 -16.23 6.69 39.42
C GLU A 93 -16.09 6.51 37.91
N TRP A 94 -14.86 6.37 37.43
CA TRP A 94 -14.60 6.00 36.03
C TRP A 94 -14.85 4.52 35.79
N LYS A 95 -15.77 4.20 34.88
CA LYS A 95 -16.08 2.85 34.42
C LYS A 95 -15.55 2.63 33.01
N ARG A 96 -14.90 1.49 32.80
CA ARG A 96 -14.36 1.06 31.50
C ARG A 96 -15.43 0.24 30.79
N GLU A 97 -15.67 0.54 29.52
CA GLU A 97 -16.44 -0.34 28.65
C GLU A 97 -15.57 -1.49 28.11
N VAL A 98 -16.17 -2.40 27.34
CA VAL A 98 -15.43 -3.39 26.57
C VAL A 98 -14.66 -2.72 25.43
N GLU A 99 -13.65 -3.42 24.90
CA GLU A 99 -12.95 -2.99 23.69
C GLU A 99 -13.94 -2.82 22.52
N GLN A 100 -13.78 -1.73 21.76
CA GLN A 100 -14.70 -1.38 20.68
C GLN A 100 -13.99 -0.91 19.42
N LEU A 101 -14.24 -1.59 18.30
CA LEU A 101 -13.72 -1.20 16.98
C LEU A 101 -14.51 -0.04 16.33
N GLY A 102 -15.59 0.43 16.94
CA GLY A 102 -16.39 1.55 16.41
C GLY A 102 -15.59 2.83 16.24
N TYR A 103 -14.73 3.11 17.22
CA TYR A 103 -13.88 4.30 17.29
C TYR A 103 -12.70 4.21 16.30
N HIS A 104 -12.07 3.03 16.20
CA HIS A 104 -11.05 2.73 15.19
C HIS A 104 -11.55 2.94 13.77
N ARG A 105 -12.76 2.46 13.43
CA ARG A 105 -13.35 2.67 12.10
C ARG A 105 -13.55 4.14 11.74
N GLN A 106 -13.77 5.02 12.73
CA GLN A 106 -13.87 6.46 12.52
C GLN A 106 -12.49 7.11 12.33
N LEU A 107 -11.41 6.52 12.84
CA LEU A 107 -10.03 6.95 12.63
C LEU A 107 -9.32 6.23 11.46
N HIS A 108 -10.06 5.45 10.66
CA HIS A 108 -9.52 4.62 9.59
C HIS A 108 -8.48 3.57 10.03
N ILE A 109 -8.52 3.19 11.30
CA ILE A 109 -7.82 2.02 11.83
C ILE A 109 -8.78 0.85 11.67
N LEU A 110 -8.36 -0.19 10.94
CA LEU A 110 -9.14 -1.41 10.78
C LEU A 110 -9.00 -2.30 12.02
N GLU A 111 -7.76 -2.49 12.45
CA GLU A 111 -7.40 -3.37 13.55
C GLU A 111 -6.04 -2.99 14.12
N THR A 112 -5.84 -3.27 15.41
CA THR A 112 -4.54 -3.21 16.07
C THR A 112 -4.14 -4.60 16.55
N LEU A 113 -2.98 -5.09 16.12
CA LEU A 113 -2.50 -6.43 16.47
C LEU A 113 -1.25 -6.32 17.34
N GLU A 114 -1.23 -7.06 18.45
CA GLU A 114 -0.06 -7.13 19.32
C GLU A 114 1.13 -7.74 18.57
N VAL A 115 2.30 -7.13 18.75
CA VAL A 115 3.60 -7.60 18.30
C VAL A 115 4.43 -7.83 19.55
N ALA A 116 4.75 -9.10 19.82
CA ALA A 116 5.55 -9.48 20.98
C ALA A 116 6.95 -8.84 20.91
N GLY A 117 7.41 -8.33 22.05
CA GLY A 117 8.73 -7.71 22.17
C GLY A 117 9.89 -8.71 22.27
N ASP A 118 9.62 -10.00 22.35
CA ASP A 118 10.62 -11.07 22.59
C ASP A 118 11.67 -11.19 21.48
N GLN A 119 11.30 -10.88 20.24
CA GLN A 119 12.21 -10.87 19.08
C GLN A 119 13.03 -9.58 18.96
N VAL A 120 12.72 -8.55 19.74
CA VAL A 120 13.42 -7.26 19.69
C VAL A 120 14.66 -7.31 20.57
N LYS A 121 15.82 -7.01 19.98
CA LYS A 121 17.09 -6.92 20.71
C LYS A 121 17.42 -5.51 21.16
N HIS A 122 17.12 -4.52 20.33
CA HIS A 122 17.29 -3.09 20.61
C HIS A 122 16.38 -2.26 19.71
N TYR A 123 16.20 -0.99 20.06
CA TYR A 123 15.53 -0.02 19.22
C TYR A 123 16.51 0.79 18.39
N MET A 124 16.06 1.21 17.22
CA MET A 124 16.80 2.06 16.27
C MET A 124 15.85 3.12 15.73
N ALA A 125 16.24 4.40 15.84
CA ALA A 125 15.47 5.48 15.24
C ALA A 125 15.47 5.38 13.71
N ASN A 126 14.39 5.82 13.06
CA ASN A 126 14.36 5.90 11.61
C ASN A 126 15.22 7.08 11.13
N GLU A 127 16.27 6.81 10.35
CA GLU A 127 17.18 7.83 9.78
C GLU A 127 16.49 8.83 8.84
N ASP A 128 15.29 8.53 8.35
CA ASP A 128 14.54 9.44 7.48
C ASP A 128 13.90 10.61 8.23
N PHE A 129 13.83 10.52 9.56
CA PHE A 129 13.23 11.53 10.45
C PHE A 129 14.13 11.78 11.67
N ASP A 130 14.46 13.04 11.93
CA ASP A 130 15.32 13.40 13.07
C ASP A 130 14.62 13.23 14.43
N LEU A 131 13.29 13.12 14.43
CA LEU A 131 12.44 13.23 15.63
C LEU A 131 12.76 12.24 16.75
N PHE A 132 13.23 11.03 16.41
CA PHE A 132 13.58 9.97 17.38
C PHE A 132 15.09 9.72 17.49
N GLN A 133 15.92 10.44 16.74
CA GLN A 133 17.38 10.26 16.78
C GLN A 133 17.93 10.58 18.17
N GLY A 134 18.65 9.63 18.76
CA GLY A 134 19.19 9.74 20.12
C GLY A 134 18.14 9.59 21.24
N LYS A 135 16.89 9.25 20.90
CA LYS A 135 15.78 9.05 21.84
C LYS A 135 15.40 7.58 22.01
N GLU A 136 16.20 6.66 21.49
CA GLU A 136 15.95 5.22 21.57
C GLU A 136 15.93 4.71 23.01
N SER A 137 16.74 5.31 23.89
CA SER A 137 16.84 4.93 25.30
C SER A 137 15.64 5.34 26.15
N LEU A 138 14.73 6.17 25.62
CA LEU A 138 13.46 6.49 26.28
C LEU A 138 12.56 5.26 26.44
N PHE A 139 12.84 4.16 25.73
CA PHE A 139 11.95 3.03 25.62
C PHE A 139 12.62 1.72 26.02
N ASP A 140 12.01 1.02 26.98
CA ASP A 140 12.32 -0.37 27.25
C ASP A 140 11.76 -1.27 26.14
N VAL A 141 12.46 -2.38 25.87
CA VAL A 141 11.95 -3.41 24.96
C VAL A 141 10.71 -4.06 25.56
N LYS A 142 9.56 -3.86 24.90
CA LYS A 142 8.24 -4.34 25.30
C LYS A 142 7.43 -4.79 24.09
N SER A 143 6.31 -5.47 24.34
CA SER A 143 5.28 -5.65 23.32
C SER A 143 4.76 -4.29 22.85
N THR A 144 4.41 -4.21 21.57
CA THR A 144 3.82 -3.03 20.94
C THR A 144 2.62 -3.45 20.10
N TYR A 145 1.85 -2.48 19.59
CA TYR A 145 0.78 -2.75 18.63
C TYR A 145 1.16 -2.30 17.21
N SER A 146 0.89 -3.18 16.24
CA SER A 146 0.83 -2.84 14.82
C SER A 146 -0.56 -2.33 14.46
N MET A 147 -0.67 -1.51 13.42
CA MET A 147 -1.94 -0.96 12.94
C MET A 147 -2.19 -1.39 11.50
N GLN A 148 -3.33 -2.02 11.25
CA GLN A 148 -3.86 -2.18 9.91
C GLN A 148 -4.76 -0.99 9.60
N LEU A 149 -4.48 -0.32 8.49
CA LEU A 149 -5.14 0.92 8.12
C LEU A 149 -6.05 0.72 6.90
N HIS A 150 -7.18 1.43 6.90
CA HIS A 150 -8.10 1.51 5.76
C HIS A 150 -8.43 2.98 5.51
N VAL A 151 -7.39 3.76 5.18
CA VAL A 151 -7.40 5.23 5.09
C VAL A 151 -8.29 5.81 4.00
N THR A 152 -8.74 4.96 3.07
CA THR A 152 -9.68 5.34 2.01
C THR A 152 -10.67 4.21 1.75
N ARG A 153 -11.91 4.56 1.39
CA ARG A 153 -12.96 3.61 0.97
C ARG A 153 -13.34 3.78 -0.51
N THR A 154 -12.65 4.68 -1.21
CA THR A 154 -12.86 4.98 -2.62
C THR A 154 -11.95 4.10 -3.47
N LYS A 155 -12.44 3.66 -4.64
CA LYS A 155 -11.64 2.92 -5.61
C LYS A 155 -11.09 3.87 -6.69
N ASP A 156 -9.82 3.75 -7.05
CA ASP A 156 -9.22 4.49 -8.16
C ASP A 156 -9.89 4.14 -9.50
N VAL A 157 -10.15 2.85 -9.72
CA VAL A 157 -10.83 2.31 -10.90
C VAL A 157 -12.03 1.48 -10.46
N PRO A 158 -13.21 2.09 -10.25
CA PRO A 158 -14.36 1.42 -9.63
C PRO A 158 -14.83 0.13 -10.32
N ASN A 159 -14.66 0.03 -11.64
CA ASN A 159 -15.08 -1.10 -12.46
C ASN A 159 -14.08 -2.26 -12.45
N GLU A 160 -12.88 -2.07 -11.92
CA GLU A 160 -11.87 -3.13 -11.85
C GLU A 160 -11.82 -3.73 -10.43
N ASN A 161 -11.87 -5.06 -10.37
CA ASN A 161 -11.69 -5.76 -9.11
C ASN A 161 -10.23 -5.73 -8.67
N GLY A 162 -10.00 -5.61 -7.37
CA GLY A 162 -8.66 -5.37 -6.85
C GLY A 162 -8.15 -3.93 -7.03
N SER A 163 -8.97 -2.99 -7.46
CA SER A 163 -8.57 -1.57 -7.49
C SER A 163 -8.10 -1.15 -6.09
N GLY A 164 -6.95 -0.47 -6.06
CA GLY A 164 -6.57 0.32 -4.90
C GLY A 164 -7.52 1.50 -4.71
N GLY A 165 -7.18 2.37 -3.76
CA GLY A 165 -7.86 3.65 -3.55
C GLY A 165 -6.88 4.81 -3.48
N PRO A 166 -7.37 6.05 -3.43
CA PRO A 166 -6.52 7.23 -3.40
C PRO A 166 -5.55 7.21 -2.22
N MET A 167 -4.41 7.87 -2.38
CA MET A 167 -3.38 7.96 -1.35
C MET A 167 -3.74 9.04 -0.33
N ASP A 168 -4.68 8.72 0.55
CA ASP A 168 -5.22 9.67 1.53
C ASP A 168 -4.29 9.88 2.76
N ALA A 169 -3.35 8.97 2.99
CA ALA A 169 -2.35 9.11 4.05
C ALA A 169 -1.05 8.36 3.75
N HIS A 170 0.01 8.75 4.46
CA HIS A 170 1.28 8.03 4.51
C HIS A 170 1.61 7.55 5.92
N PHE A 171 2.19 6.36 6.02
CA PHE A 171 2.47 5.71 7.30
C PHE A 171 3.95 5.31 7.41
N TYR A 172 4.63 5.84 8.42
CA TYR A 172 6.08 5.70 8.58
C TYR A 172 6.44 5.15 9.97
N PRO A 173 7.41 4.22 10.08
CA PRO A 173 8.01 3.93 11.37
C PRO A 173 8.92 5.10 11.79
N LEU A 174 8.83 5.53 13.05
CA LEU A 174 9.76 6.49 13.65
C LEU A 174 10.81 5.79 14.53
N LEU A 175 10.40 4.71 15.20
CA LEU A 175 11.27 3.84 15.99
C LEU A 175 11.06 2.40 15.54
N LYS A 176 12.15 1.66 15.31
CA LYS A 176 12.15 0.29 14.79
C LYS A 176 12.71 -0.67 15.84
N GLY A 177 12.02 -1.77 16.10
CA GLY A 177 12.55 -2.90 16.86
C GLY A 177 13.41 -3.79 15.98
N VAL A 178 14.68 -3.93 16.35
CA VAL A 178 15.69 -4.68 15.58
C VAL A 178 16.00 -6.00 16.29
N SER A 179 15.83 -7.10 15.57
CA SER A 179 16.16 -8.46 16.05
C SER A 179 17.67 -8.72 16.11
N LYS A 180 18.05 -9.85 16.72
CA LYS A 180 19.46 -10.29 16.80
C LYS A 180 20.10 -10.46 15.41
N GLU A 181 19.32 -10.86 14.41
CA GLU A 181 19.77 -11.04 13.02
C GLU A 181 19.77 -9.71 12.22
N GLY A 182 19.44 -8.60 12.88
CA GLY A 182 19.35 -7.27 12.25
C GLY A 182 18.16 -7.14 11.31
N ARG A 183 17.03 -7.80 11.60
CA ARG A 183 15.75 -7.58 10.90
C ARG A 183 14.89 -6.60 11.69
N HIS A 184 14.17 -5.72 10.99
CA HIS A 184 13.13 -4.90 11.58
C HIS A 184 11.89 -5.77 11.82
N VAL A 185 11.51 -5.95 13.09
CA VAL A 185 10.44 -6.88 13.50
C VAL A 185 9.30 -6.20 14.26
N ALA A 186 9.49 -4.94 14.68
CA ALA A 186 8.47 -4.15 15.36
C ALA A 186 8.62 -2.66 15.01
N ALA A 187 7.55 -1.88 15.23
CA ALA A 187 7.55 -0.43 15.06
C ALA A 187 6.79 0.24 16.25
N PRO A 188 7.45 0.40 17.41
CA PRO A 188 6.82 0.93 18.62
C PRO A 188 6.38 2.39 18.51
N ALA A 189 7.01 3.18 17.63
CA ALA A 189 6.57 4.53 17.34
C ALA A 189 6.40 4.71 15.83
N VAL A 190 5.28 5.31 15.43
CA VAL A 190 4.89 5.50 14.02
C VAL A 190 4.29 6.88 13.79
N LEU A 191 4.43 7.37 12.57
CA LEU A 191 3.86 8.62 12.07
C LEU A 191 2.83 8.33 10.98
N LEU A 192 1.63 8.87 11.13
CA LEU A 192 0.59 8.89 10.11
C LEU A 192 0.37 10.34 9.65
N GLU A 193 0.66 10.62 8.39
CA GLU A 193 0.44 11.93 7.77
C GLU A 193 -0.75 11.84 6.83
N HIS A 194 -1.84 12.55 7.13
CA HIS A 194 -3.04 12.60 6.31
C HIS A 194 -2.87 13.65 5.20
N THR A 195 -2.83 13.21 3.95
CA THR A 195 -2.55 14.08 2.81
C THR A 195 -3.78 14.48 2.02
N LYS A 196 -4.83 13.64 2.03
CA LYS A 196 -6.11 13.87 1.35
C LYS A 196 -7.25 13.23 2.15
N GLY A 197 -8.50 13.49 1.75
CA GLY A 197 -9.69 12.92 2.39
C GLY A 197 -9.97 13.49 3.80
N GLU A 198 -10.60 12.69 4.64
CA GLU A 198 -10.82 13.04 6.05
C GLU A 198 -9.48 13.22 6.78
N PHE A 199 -9.43 14.13 7.74
CA PHE A 199 -8.23 14.47 8.52
C PHE A 199 -7.09 15.15 7.73
N THR A 200 -7.30 15.54 6.46
CA THR A 200 -6.28 16.19 5.61
C THR A 200 -5.50 17.28 6.35
N GLY A 201 -4.17 17.20 6.27
CA GLY A 201 -3.23 18.10 6.92
C GLY A 201 -2.84 17.70 8.34
N GLY A 202 -3.53 16.70 8.91
CA GLY A 202 -3.24 16.14 10.23
C GLY A 202 -1.99 15.26 10.24
N ARG A 203 -1.22 15.40 11.31
CA ARG A 203 -0.03 14.60 11.58
C ARG A 203 -0.18 13.90 12.93
N TRP A 204 -0.25 12.57 12.90
CA TRP A 204 -0.51 11.76 14.09
C TRP A 204 0.70 10.88 14.39
N LEU A 205 1.26 11.08 15.58
CA LEU A 205 2.35 10.28 16.11
C LEU A 205 1.76 9.33 17.16
N PHE A 206 2.00 8.04 16.97
CA PHE A 206 1.56 7.02 17.91
C PHE A 206 2.77 6.31 18.50
N VAL A 207 2.86 6.29 19.82
CA VAL A 207 3.74 5.40 20.57
C VAL A 207 2.88 4.23 21.08
N ASN A 208 2.92 3.13 20.34
CA ASN A 208 2.03 1.99 20.47
C ASN A 208 2.47 0.98 21.54
N GLN A 209 3.26 1.42 22.53
CA GLN A 209 3.71 0.62 23.66
C GLN A 209 3.53 1.39 24.97
N GLU A 210 3.31 0.66 26.06
CA GLU A 210 3.29 1.25 27.40
C GLU A 210 4.65 1.86 27.75
N VAL A 211 4.63 3.01 28.43
CA VAL A 211 5.83 3.66 28.97
C VAL A 211 6.09 3.28 30.42
N THR A 212 7.35 3.34 30.83
CA THR A 212 7.87 3.04 32.18
C THR A 212 8.51 4.30 32.78
N SER A 213 9.02 4.22 34.02
CA SER A 213 9.86 5.26 34.61
C SER A 213 11.02 5.66 33.71
N THR A 214 11.60 4.72 32.95
CA THR A 214 12.66 4.97 31.96
C THR A 214 12.30 6.12 31.02
N PHE A 215 11.09 6.11 30.46
CA PHE A 215 10.62 7.15 29.56
C PHE A 215 10.60 8.51 30.26
N TRP A 216 10.03 8.54 31.45
CA TRP A 216 9.81 9.78 32.20
C TRP A 216 11.13 10.37 32.74
N GLU A 217 12.03 9.54 33.24
CA GLU A 217 13.31 9.94 33.84
C GLU A 217 14.36 10.32 32.79
N GLN A 218 14.28 9.80 31.57
CA GLN A 218 15.25 10.07 30.50
C GLN A 218 14.85 11.21 29.54
N GLY A 219 13.92 12.08 29.93
CA GLY A 219 13.53 13.26 29.14
C GLY A 219 12.29 13.07 28.26
N GLY A 220 11.40 12.14 28.62
CA GLY A 220 10.14 11.92 27.91
C GLY A 220 9.22 13.14 27.88
N VAL A 221 9.29 14.03 28.86
CA VAL A 221 8.51 15.29 28.86
C VAL A 221 8.94 16.19 27.70
N GLU A 222 10.24 16.40 27.52
CA GLU A 222 10.80 17.18 26.42
C GLU A 222 10.47 16.55 25.07
N ALA A 223 10.57 15.22 24.99
CA ALA A 223 10.20 14.49 23.79
C ALA A 223 8.72 14.68 23.44
N LEU A 224 7.80 14.62 24.42
CA LEU A 224 6.38 14.87 24.19
C LEU A 224 6.10 16.28 23.68
N VAL A 225 6.78 17.29 24.22
CA VAL A 225 6.63 18.68 23.75
C VAL A 225 7.13 18.81 22.32
N GLU A 226 8.32 18.29 22.02
CA GLU A 226 8.90 18.30 20.66
C GLU A 226 8.00 17.57 19.64
N TRP A 227 7.46 16.41 20.01
CA TRP A 227 6.54 15.64 19.17
C TRP A 227 5.22 16.38 18.95
N ALA A 228 4.71 17.05 19.97
CA ALA A 228 3.48 17.82 19.88
C ALA A 228 3.67 19.07 18.99
N GLU A 229 4.80 19.77 19.13
CA GLU A 229 5.20 20.89 18.25
C GLU A 229 5.40 20.41 16.79
N PHE A 230 5.98 19.23 16.59
CA PHE A 230 6.10 18.64 15.26
C PHE A 230 4.73 18.28 14.66
N ALA A 231 3.82 17.74 15.47
CA ALA A 231 2.47 17.36 15.05
C ALA A 231 1.56 18.58 14.79
N SER A 232 1.66 19.65 15.59
CA SER A 232 0.88 20.88 15.43
C SER A 232 1.21 21.63 14.14
N LYS A 233 2.44 21.51 13.64
CA LYS A 233 2.85 22.05 12.33
C LYS A 233 2.10 21.42 11.17
N GLY A 234 1.47 20.25 11.31
CA GLY A 234 0.72 19.60 10.24
C GLY A 234 1.59 19.14 9.07
N VAL A 235 0.94 18.73 7.97
CA VAL A 235 1.62 18.05 6.85
C VAL A 235 2.02 19.02 5.73
N THR A 236 3.29 18.94 5.35
CA THR A 236 3.80 19.39 4.05
C THR A 236 4.05 18.15 3.19
N GLU A 237 3.22 17.92 2.19
CA GLU A 237 3.37 16.81 1.26
C GLU A 237 4.47 17.12 0.27
N VAL A 238 5.47 16.23 0.16
CA VAL A 238 6.61 16.41 -0.73
C VAL A 238 6.91 15.15 -1.51
N TRP A 239 7.14 15.31 -2.82
CA TRP A 239 7.58 14.25 -3.70
C TRP A 239 8.82 14.69 -4.46
N VAL A 240 9.82 13.82 -4.56
CA VAL A 240 10.93 13.94 -5.51
C VAL A 240 10.90 12.68 -6.36
N LYS A 241 10.63 12.81 -7.65
CA LYS A 241 10.41 11.68 -8.56
C LYS A 241 11.25 11.85 -9.82
N PRO A 242 12.02 10.85 -10.27
CA PRO A 242 12.58 10.89 -11.61
C PRO A 242 11.44 10.75 -12.64
N ASN A 243 11.61 11.30 -13.84
CA ASN A 243 10.64 11.13 -14.94
C ASN A 243 10.44 9.66 -15.31
N TYR A 244 11.53 8.90 -15.27
CA TYR A 244 11.55 7.46 -15.52
C TYR A 244 12.36 6.79 -14.41
N SER A 245 12.04 5.56 -14.06
CA SER A 245 12.87 4.76 -13.15
C SER A 245 14.01 4.03 -13.87
N SER A 246 13.96 3.95 -15.20
CA SER A 246 15.02 3.45 -16.07
C SER A 246 15.27 4.40 -17.24
N TYR A 247 16.53 4.67 -17.54
CA TYR A 247 16.95 5.55 -18.64
C TYR A 247 17.89 4.80 -19.58
N PHE A 248 17.76 5.04 -20.88
CA PHE A 248 18.67 4.50 -21.87
C PHE A 248 19.97 5.32 -21.93
N PRO A 249 21.08 4.72 -22.41
CA PRO A 249 22.34 5.42 -22.61
C PRO A 249 22.17 6.74 -23.39
N GLY A 250 22.79 7.81 -22.89
CA GLY A 250 22.73 9.15 -23.48
C GLY A 250 21.53 10.00 -23.05
N GLU A 251 20.57 9.44 -22.33
CA GLU A 251 19.49 10.23 -21.74
C GLU A 251 19.94 10.95 -20.47
N LYS A 252 19.29 12.09 -20.20
CA LYS A 252 19.52 12.89 -18.99
C LYS A 252 18.40 12.67 -17.99
N ILE A 253 18.78 12.55 -16.72
CA ILE A 253 17.83 12.44 -15.62
C ILE A 253 17.12 13.79 -15.45
N ARG A 254 15.79 13.74 -15.46
CA ARG A 254 14.93 14.85 -15.05
C ARG A 254 14.14 14.42 -13.82
N LEU A 255 14.12 15.30 -12.83
CA LEU A 255 13.37 15.15 -11.60
C LEU A 255 12.14 16.08 -11.63
N HIS A 256 11.04 15.59 -11.10
CA HIS A 256 9.88 16.38 -10.70
C HIS A 256 9.86 16.47 -9.18
N ILE A 257 9.99 17.69 -8.67
CA ILE A 257 9.79 18.02 -7.27
C ILE A 257 8.39 18.58 -7.13
N GLN A 258 7.60 18.00 -6.23
CA GLN A 258 6.26 18.47 -5.88
C GLN A 258 6.24 18.81 -4.41
N ILE A 259 5.66 19.95 -4.05
CA ILE A 259 5.50 20.36 -2.66
C ILE A 259 4.17 21.08 -2.47
N GLN A 260 3.45 20.72 -1.40
CA GLN A 260 2.20 21.35 -1.01
C GLN A 260 2.09 21.36 0.51
N GLU A 261 1.74 22.51 1.09
CA GLU A 261 1.31 22.56 2.48
C GLU A 261 -0.19 22.37 2.58
N LEU A 262 -0.61 21.45 3.43
CA LEU A 262 -2.02 21.09 3.52
C LEU A 262 -2.77 21.90 4.58
N GLN A 263 -2.03 22.62 5.43
CA GLN A 263 -2.56 23.51 6.45
C GLN A 263 -2.23 24.96 6.11
N LYS A 264 -3.26 25.79 5.89
CA LYS A 264 -3.11 27.20 5.45
C LYS A 264 -2.28 28.06 6.39
N LYS A 265 -2.19 27.70 7.67
CA LYS A 265 -1.45 28.46 8.68
C LYS A 265 0.07 28.42 8.50
N ASN A 266 0.60 27.52 7.67
CA ASN A 266 2.06 27.32 7.53
C ASN A 266 2.66 27.93 6.26
N GLN A 267 1.85 28.65 5.47
CA GLN A 267 2.22 29.11 4.13
C GLN A 267 3.46 29.98 4.10
N GLY A 268 4.23 29.86 3.02
CA GLY A 268 5.43 30.66 2.80
C GLY A 268 6.66 30.11 3.50
N GLN A 269 6.62 28.87 3.99
CA GLN A 269 7.78 28.19 4.54
C GLN A 269 8.82 27.95 3.44
N LYS A 270 10.09 28.25 3.74
CA LYS A 270 11.19 27.97 2.81
C LYS A 270 11.73 26.56 3.09
N TRP A 271 11.82 25.77 2.03
CA TRP A 271 12.39 24.43 2.01
C TRP A 271 13.62 24.37 1.11
N THR A 272 14.68 23.75 1.59
CA THR A 272 15.89 23.47 0.81
C THR A 272 16.02 21.96 0.62
N PHE A 273 16.15 21.55 -0.63
CA PHE A 273 16.28 20.18 -1.11
C PHE A 273 17.74 19.93 -1.47
N HIS A 274 18.47 19.27 -0.58
CA HIS A 274 19.84 18.84 -0.84
C HIS A 274 19.81 17.51 -1.58
N LEU A 275 19.97 17.57 -2.89
CA LEU A 275 19.95 16.42 -3.80
C LEU A 275 21.36 15.84 -3.91
N GLN A 276 21.49 14.53 -3.80
CA GLN A 276 22.73 13.79 -4.04
C GLN A 276 22.46 12.55 -4.88
N LEU A 277 23.10 12.44 -6.05
CA LEU A 277 23.06 11.26 -6.91
C LEU A 277 24.40 10.53 -6.81
N THR A 278 24.36 9.24 -6.51
CA THR A 278 25.56 8.39 -6.37
C THR A 278 25.42 7.13 -7.23
N SER A 279 26.42 6.81 -8.05
CA SER A 279 26.49 5.51 -8.71
C SER A 279 26.91 4.45 -7.71
N VAL A 280 26.28 3.27 -7.75
CA VAL A 280 26.73 2.12 -6.95
C VAL A 280 27.81 1.29 -7.68
N LYS A 281 28.02 1.54 -8.98
CA LYS A 281 28.99 0.81 -9.81
C LYS A 281 30.29 1.59 -10.00
N THR A 282 30.23 2.92 -10.05
CA THR A 282 31.38 3.79 -10.30
C THR A 282 31.63 4.74 -9.13
N THR A 283 32.68 5.57 -9.21
CA THR A 283 32.95 6.62 -8.22
C THR A 283 32.13 7.88 -8.45
N TYR A 284 31.19 7.88 -9.40
CA TYR A 284 30.41 9.05 -9.77
C TYR A 284 29.53 9.52 -8.61
N LYS A 285 29.62 10.82 -8.31
CA LYS A 285 28.80 11.52 -7.32
C LYS A 285 28.47 12.92 -7.84
N TRP A 286 27.23 13.33 -7.63
CA TRP A 286 26.77 14.68 -7.91
C TRP A 286 25.89 15.17 -6.78
N SER A 287 25.93 16.47 -6.51
CA SER A 287 25.09 17.10 -5.50
C SER A 287 24.70 18.52 -5.88
N GLU A 288 23.49 18.92 -5.55
CA GLU A 288 22.98 20.28 -5.74
C GLU A 288 21.93 20.60 -4.67
N ALA A 289 21.73 21.89 -4.37
CA ALA A 289 20.66 22.35 -3.50
C ALA A 289 19.62 23.16 -4.29
N VAL A 290 18.36 22.79 -4.19
CA VAL A 290 17.23 23.52 -4.78
C VAL A 290 16.39 24.11 -3.64
N THR A 291 15.99 25.37 -3.76
CA THR A 291 15.16 26.03 -2.73
C THR A 291 13.77 26.34 -3.28
N VAL A 292 12.76 26.08 -2.46
CA VAL A 292 11.34 26.30 -2.78
C VAL A 292 10.65 26.99 -1.62
N ILE A 293 9.74 27.92 -1.93
CA ILE A 293 8.85 28.51 -0.94
C ILE A 293 7.50 27.82 -1.10
N SER A 294 7.11 27.02 -0.11
CA SER A 294 5.89 26.23 -0.17
C SER A 294 4.63 27.07 0.01
N SER A 295 3.51 26.54 -0.48
CA SER A 295 2.21 27.21 -0.47
C SER A 295 1.09 26.18 -0.29
N SER A 296 -0.15 26.65 -0.09
CA SER A 296 -1.32 25.75 -0.08
C SER A 296 -1.63 25.16 -1.45
N ASP A 297 -1.24 25.87 -2.52
CA ASP A 297 -1.32 25.32 -3.86
C ASP A 297 -0.10 24.45 -4.11
N ILE A 298 -0.33 23.31 -4.76
CA ILE A 298 0.75 22.41 -5.12
C ILE A 298 1.66 23.08 -6.15
N GLN A 299 2.95 23.01 -5.89
CA GLN A 299 3.98 23.50 -6.80
C GLN A 299 4.64 22.33 -7.53
N TYR A 300 4.94 22.53 -8.81
CA TYR A 300 5.62 21.55 -9.65
C TYR A 300 6.91 22.15 -10.20
N ILE A 301 8.03 21.56 -9.84
CA ILE A 301 9.37 22.02 -10.21
C ILE A 301 10.06 20.93 -10.99
N GLN A 302 10.61 21.27 -12.15
CA GLN A 302 11.42 20.37 -12.95
C GLN A 302 12.89 20.71 -12.75
N HIS A 303 13.69 19.72 -12.38
CA HIS A 303 15.13 19.85 -12.21
C HIS A 303 15.86 18.85 -13.09
N SER A 304 16.83 19.27 -13.89
CA SER A 304 17.62 18.36 -14.74
C SER A 304 19.00 18.15 -14.14
N ILE A 305 19.41 16.90 -13.98
CA ILE A 305 20.76 16.57 -13.53
C ILE A 305 21.69 16.63 -14.75
N PRO A 306 22.81 17.38 -14.70
CA PRO A 306 23.74 17.53 -15.82
C PRO A 306 24.65 16.29 -15.95
N PHE A 307 24.04 15.12 -16.11
CA PHE A 307 24.69 13.82 -16.19
C PHE A 307 24.02 12.96 -17.25
N GLU A 308 24.84 12.35 -18.10
CA GLU A 308 24.40 11.31 -19.03
C GLU A 308 24.54 9.97 -18.35
N ILE A 309 23.44 9.24 -18.25
CA ILE A 309 23.39 8.03 -17.46
C ILE A 309 24.09 6.85 -18.15
N GLU A 310 24.86 6.09 -17.39
CA GLU A 310 25.51 4.85 -17.83
C GLU A 310 24.77 3.63 -17.27
N PRO A 311 24.94 2.42 -17.87
CA PRO A 311 24.34 1.20 -17.34
C PRO A 311 24.70 0.90 -15.88
N GLY A 312 23.68 0.80 -15.02
CA GLY A 312 23.82 0.48 -13.61
C GLY A 312 22.82 1.20 -12.71
N TYR A 313 22.86 0.88 -11.42
CA TYR A 313 21.98 1.46 -10.41
C TYR A 313 22.60 2.71 -9.77
N TYR A 314 21.77 3.75 -9.62
CA TYR A 314 22.09 5.00 -8.96
C TYR A 314 21.11 5.26 -7.82
N GLU A 315 21.63 5.77 -6.72
CA GLU A 315 20.86 6.20 -5.56
C GLU A 315 20.75 7.73 -5.57
N LEU A 316 19.53 8.24 -5.50
CA LEU A 316 19.21 9.64 -5.32
C LEU A 316 18.68 9.86 -3.90
N ILE A 317 19.47 10.54 -3.08
CA ILE A 317 19.08 10.96 -1.74
C ILE A 317 18.70 12.44 -1.80
N CYS A 318 17.55 12.78 -1.22
CA CYS A 318 17.15 14.17 -1.01
C CYS A 318 16.98 14.42 0.49
N GLN A 319 17.88 15.21 1.07
CA GLN A 319 17.70 15.72 2.42
C GLN A 319 16.95 17.05 2.33
N LEU A 320 15.78 17.11 2.94
CA LEU A 320 14.94 18.30 3.01
C LEU A 320 15.15 18.98 4.34
N GLU A 321 15.31 20.30 4.29
CA GLU A 321 15.40 21.15 5.46
C GLU A 321 14.47 22.35 5.29
N ALA A 322 13.60 22.57 6.25
CA ALA A 322 12.74 23.75 6.31
C ALA A 322 13.30 24.79 7.28
N THR A 323 12.95 26.06 7.07
CA THR A 323 13.41 27.18 7.92
C THR A 323 13.02 27.11 9.41
N ASP A 324 12.08 26.25 9.76
CA ASP A 324 11.60 26.01 11.13
C ASP A 324 12.27 24.78 11.78
N GLY A 325 13.32 24.25 11.14
CA GLY A 325 14.11 23.11 11.62
C GLY A 325 13.57 21.74 11.23
N GLN A 326 12.42 21.64 10.55
CA GLN A 326 11.93 20.34 10.08
C GLN A 326 12.90 19.74 9.06
N ARG A 327 13.25 18.48 9.27
CA ARG A 327 14.15 17.72 8.40
C ARG A 327 13.56 16.37 8.03
N ARG A 328 13.81 15.95 6.80
CA ARG A 328 13.36 14.67 6.27
C ARG A 328 14.29 14.18 5.18
N THR A 329 14.51 12.88 5.10
CA THR A 329 15.22 12.26 3.97
C THR A 329 14.25 11.53 3.06
N LEU A 330 14.34 11.76 1.75
CA LEU A 330 13.64 11.00 0.71
C LEU A 330 14.67 10.22 -0.11
N HIS A 331 14.32 8.99 -0.45
CA HIS A 331 15.16 8.09 -1.24
C HIS A 331 14.48 7.74 -2.55
N GLN A 332 15.24 7.82 -3.64
CA GLN A 332 14.83 7.38 -4.96
C GLN A 332 15.93 6.52 -5.58
N GLY A 333 15.50 5.56 -6.40
CA GLY A 333 16.40 4.72 -7.18
C GLY A 333 16.23 4.99 -8.66
N ILE A 334 17.34 5.02 -9.39
CA ILE A 334 17.36 5.27 -10.83
C ILE A 334 18.25 4.24 -11.49
N TRP A 335 17.75 3.58 -12.53
CA TRP A 335 18.54 2.70 -13.38
C TRP A 335 18.99 3.43 -14.65
N GLY A 336 20.27 3.32 -14.97
CA GLY A 336 20.68 3.27 -16.37
C GLY A 336 20.46 1.85 -16.86
N TYR A 337 19.72 1.69 -17.95
CA TYR A 337 19.32 0.39 -18.49
C TYR A 337 20.54 -0.49 -18.72
N ASP A 338 20.57 -1.65 -18.05
CA ASP A 338 21.71 -2.57 -18.04
C ASP A 338 21.30 -3.91 -18.65
N GLN A 339 21.38 -3.99 -19.99
CA GLN A 339 21.03 -5.19 -20.74
C GLN A 339 21.92 -6.38 -20.37
N ASP A 340 23.21 -6.15 -20.18
CA ASP A 340 24.18 -7.18 -19.82
C ASP A 340 23.81 -7.84 -18.48
N LEU A 341 23.33 -7.05 -17.51
CA LEU A 341 22.83 -7.58 -16.24
C LEU A 341 21.59 -8.47 -16.44
N LEU A 342 20.63 -8.08 -17.28
CA LEU A 342 19.41 -8.86 -17.54
C LEU A 342 19.71 -10.20 -18.23
N MET A 343 20.70 -10.22 -19.13
CA MET A 343 21.11 -11.43 -19.88
C MET A 343 21.97 -12.39 -19.05
N LYS A 344 22.52 -11.96 -17.92
CA LYS A 344 23.46 -12.76 -17.13
C LYS A 344 22.82 -13.98 -16.48
N GLY A 345 23.41 -15.17 -16.68
CA GLY A 345 22.98 -16.42 -16.03
C GLY A 345 22.01 -17.22 -16.90
N GLU A 346 21.31 -18.18 -16.29
CA GLU A 346 20.38 -19.06 -17.01
C GLU A 346 18.93 -18.83 -16.55
N PRO A 347 17.95 -18.86 -17.48
CA PRO A 347 16.53 -18.89 -17.12
C PRO A 347 16.17 -20.10 -16.27
N LEU A 348 15.13 -19.96 -15.43
CA LEU A 348 14.51 -21.12 -14.78
C LEU A 348 13.99 -22.10 -15.82
N SER A 349 14.25 -23.38 -15.59
CA SER A 349 13.68 -24.49 -16.35
C SER A 349 12.75 -25.31 -15.47
N CYS A 350 11.78 -26.00 -16.08
CA CYS A 350 10.82 -26.83 -15.37
C CYS A 350 11.38 -28.26 -15.26
N GLY A 351 11.70 -28.69 -14.03
CA GLY A 351 11.91 -30.10 -13.71
C GLY A 351 10.60 -30.80 -13.37
N ARG A 352 10.67 -32.06 -12.97
CA ARG A 352 9.46 -32.85 -12.60
C ARG A 352 8.78 -32.31 -11.35
N ASP A 353 9.54 -32.15 -10.27
CA ASP A 353 9.03 -31.84 -8.92
C ASP A 353 9.45 -30.44 -8.44
N TYR A 354 10.53 -29.90 -9.01
CA TYR A 354 11.05 -28.56 -8.72
C TYR A 354 11.41 -27.87 -10.03
N PHE A 355 11.48 -26.54 -10.00
CA PHE A 355 12.22 -25.82 -11.02
C PHE A 355 13.70 -26.17 -10.93
N GLU A 356 14.44 -25.94 -12.02
CA GLU A 356 15.88 -26.15 -12.08
C GLU A 356 16.56 -24.86 -12.56
N LYS A 357 17.68 -24.52 -11.92
CA LYS A 357 18.52 -23.37 -12.27
C LYS A 357 19.98 -23.76 -12.15
N GLU A 358 20.78 -23.51 -13.19
CA GLU A 358 22.21 -23.87 -13.25
C GLU A 358 22.46 -25.36 -12.92
N GLY A 359 21.59 -26.23 -13.45
CA GLY A 359 21.65 -27.68 -13.24
C GLY A 359 21.32 -28.16 -11.82
N LYS A 360 20.72 -27.32 -10.97
CA LYS A 360 20.35 -27.67 -9.59
C LYS A 360 18.85 -27.47 -9.35
N PRO A 361 18.22 -28.31 -8.49
CA PRO A 361 16.86 -28.06 -8.02
C PRO A 361 16.73 -26.69 -7.35
N PHE A 362 15.68 -25.96 -7.71
CA PHE A 362 15.34 -24.63 -7.24
C PHE A 362 13.97 -24.69 -6.53
N PRO A 363 13.93 -24.96 -5.22
CA PRO A 363 12.70 -24.86 -4.45
C PRO A 363 12.29 -23.39 -4.33
N ILE A 364 11.04 -23.08 -4.68
CA ILE A 364 10.52 -21.72 -4.57
C ILE A 364 10.21 -21.40 -3.11
N VAL A 365 10.82 -20.32 -2.63
CA VAL A 365 10.45 -19.63 -1.39
C VAL A 365 10.15 -18.19 -1.78
N GLY A 366 8.87 -17.89 -1.96
CA GLY A 366 8.44 -16.64 -2.58
C GLY A 366 7.28 -15.95 -1.89
N MET A 367 6.96 -14.76 -2.40
CA MET A 367 5.80 -13.97 -1.97
C MET A 367 5.21 -13.16 -3.11
N THR A 368 3.93 -12.82 -2.99
CA THR A 368 3.36 -11.73 -3.78
C THR A 368 3.90 -10.41 -3.23
N TYR A 369 4.46 -9.58 -4.09
CA TYR A 369 5.03 -8.29 -3.71
C TYR A 369 4.37 -7.13 -4.46
N MET A 370 3.91 -6.18 -3.66
CA MET A 370 3.72 -4.79 -4.05
C MET A 370 4.53 -3.94 -3.07
N THR A 371 5.06 -2.83 -3.56
CA THR A 371 5.97 -1.98 -2.79
C THR A 371 5.38 -1.49 -1.47
N SER A 372 6.25 -1.22 -0.50
CA SER A 372 5.87 -0.76 0.84
C SER A 372 5.41 0.71 0.91
N ASP A 373 5.69 1.54 -0.09
CA ASP A 373 5.43 2.98 -0.08
C ASP A 373 4.11 3.39 -0.78
N VAL A 374 3.79 2.78 -1.93
CA VAL A 374 2.60 3.12 -2.73
C VAL A 374 1.73 1.92 -3.14
N ALA A 375 2.00 0.74 -2.55
CA ALA A 375 1.27 -0.51 -2.80
C ALA A 375 1.09 -0.82 -4.30
N ARG A 376 -0.14 -1.04 -4.78
CA ARG A 376 -0.44 -1.41 -6.17
C ARG A 376 -0.11 -0.32 -7.20
N LYS A 377 0.18 0.91 -6.78
CA LYS A 377 0.54 2.02 -7.69
C LYS A 377 2.02 2.03 -8.10
N TYR A 378 2.82 1.06 -7.64
CA TYR A 378 4.28 1.08 -7.79
C TYR A 378 4.79 1.18 -9.23
N LEU A 379 4.07 0.70 -10.24
CA LEU A 379 4.48 0.88 -11.64
C LEU A 379 4.12 2.27 -12.20
N PHE A 380 3.20 2.99 -11.56
CA PHE A 380 2.75 4.34 -11.93
C PHE A 380 3.42 5.43 -11.08
N LEU A 381 3.92 5.06 -9.90
CA LEU A 381 4.71 5.87 -8.99
C LEU A 381 5.96 5.09 -8.57
N PRO A 382 6.89 4.82 -9.50
CA PRO A 382 8.03 3.95 -9.24
C PRO A 382 9.03 4.58 -8.28
N ASN A 383 9.56 3.75 -7.38
CA ASN A 383 10.67 4.08 -6.50
C ASN A 383 11.61 2.87 -6.40
N ALA A 384 12.64 2.84 -7.23
CA ALA A 384 13.55 1.70 -7.26
C ALA A 384 14.42 1.59 -5.99
N ALA A 385 14.55 2.64 -5.17
CA ALA A 385 15.22 2.55 -3.88
C ALA A 385 14.39 1.80 -2.84
N ALA A 386 13.06 2.00 -2.83
CA ALA A 386 12.16 1.18 -2.03
C ALA A 386 12.25 -0.29 -2.43
N TRP A 387 12.26 -0.57 -3.74
CA TRP A 387 12.39 -1.93 -4.25
C TRP A 387 13.75 -2.56 -3.92
N ASP A 388 14.85 -1.84 -4.09
CA ASP A 388 16.19 -2.33 -3.77
C ASP A 388 16.31 -2.69 -2.29
N ARG A 389 15.82 -1.83 -1.39
CA ARG A 389 15.79 -2.09 0.05
C ARG A 389 14.95 -3.32 0.38
N ASP A 390 13.73 -3.40 -0.14
CA ASP A 390 12.80 -4.48 0.19
C ASP A 390 13.29 -5.82 -0.38
N MET A 391 13.79 -5.84 -1.63
CA MET A 391 14.39 -7.03 -2.26
C MET A 391 15.67 -7.49 -1.56
N ARG A 392 16.51 -6.57 -1.09
CA ARG A 392 17.68 -6.89 -0.24
C ARG A 392 17.25 -7.56 1.06
N HIS A 393 16.20 -7.07 1.72
CA HIS A 393 15.65 -7.71 2.91
C HIS A 393 15.08 -9.10 2.62
N MET A 394 14.35 -9.25 1.51
CA MET A 394 13.82 -10.54 1.07
C MET A 394 14.94 -11.54 0.86
N LYS A 395 15.98 -11.15 0.11
CA LYS A 395 17.14 -12.01 -0.16
C LYS A 395 17.84 -12.43 1.14
N LYS A 396 18.05 -11.49 2.07
CA LYS A 396 18.63 -11.77 3.39
C LYS A 396 17.75 -12.74 4.21
N ALA A 397 16.44 -12.72 4.02
CA ALA A 397 15.49 -13.64 4.66
C ALA A 397 15.38 -15.01 3.97
N GLY A 398 16.14 -15.25 2.88
CA GLY A 398 16.12 -16.52 2.14
C GLY A 398 15.02 -16.62 1.08
N ILE A 399 14.30 -15.53 0.80
CA ILE A 399 13.35 -15.47 -0.32
C ILE A 399 14.15 -15.43 -1.62
N ASN A 400 13.72 -16.22 -2.60
CA ASN A 400 14.37 -16.34 -3.91
C ASN A 400 13.44 -16.00 -5.08
N TYR A 401 12.17 -15.72 -4.82
CA TYR A 401 11.15 -15.57 -5.85
C TYR A 401 10.11 -14.50 -5.48
N ILE A 402 9.80 -13.63 -6.43
CA ILE A 402 8.77 -12.59 -6.30
C ILE A 402 7.70 -12.83 -7.35
N ARG A 403 6.42 -12.89 -6.93
CA ARG A 403 5.28 -12.74 -7.83
C ARG A 403 4.76 -11.31 -7.76
N THR A 404 4.65 -10.63 -8.89
CA THR A 404 4.22 -9.24 -8.97
C THR A 404 3.48 -8.99 -10.29
N GLY A 405 3.09 -7.76 -10.60
CA GLY A 405 2.52 -7.42 -11.90
C GLY A 405 1.41 -6.38 -11.81
N LEU A 406 0.58 -6.37 -12.85
CA LEU A 406 -0.53 -5.43 -12.98
C LEU A 406 -1.82 -6.04 -12.45
N TRP A 407 -2.27 -5.50 -11.33
CA TRP A 407 -3.53 -5.92 -10.70
C TRP A 407 -4.72 -5.12 -11.22
N THR A 408 -4.50 -3.86 -11.59
CA THR A 408 -5.50 -2.91 -12.08
C THR A 408 -4.83 -1.79 -12.88
N GLY A 409 -5.62 -0.89 -13.48
CA GLY A 409 -5.17 0.31 -14.14
C GLY A 409 -4.62 0.06 -15.54
N TRP A 410 -5.11 -0.96 -16.26
CA TRP A 410 -4.59 -1.31 -17.59
C TRP A 410 -4.66 -0.14 -18.57
N ARG A 411 -5.68 0.71 -18.47
CA ARG A 411 -5.81 1.94 -19.26
C ARG A 411 -4.76 3.01 -18.94
N GLN A 412 -4.14 2.96 -17.77
CA GLN A 412 -3.00 3.81 -17.42
C GLN A 412 -1.68 3.25 -17.97
N VAL A 413 -1.64 1.98 -18.35
CA VAL A 413 -0.49 1.35 -19.02
C VAL A 413 -0.59 1.53 -20.53
N MET A 414 -1.76 1.28 -21.09
CA MET A 414 -2.06 1.40 -22.52
C MET A 414 -3.48 1.95 -22.67
N PHE A 415 -3.61 3.27 -22.81
CA PHE A 415 -4.94 3.89 -22.96
C PHE A 415 -5.54 3.55 -24.32
N VAL A 416 -4.76 3.73 -25.38
CA VAL A 416 -5.12 3.39 -26.76
C VAL A 416 -4.44 2.07 -27.15
N ASP A 417 -5.20 1.15 -27.75
CA ASP A 417 -4.69 -0.12 -28.30
C ASP A 417 -3.40 0.08 -29.11
N GLY A 418 -2.36 -0.68 -28.77
CA GLY A 418 -1.06 -0.66 -29.44
C GLY A 418 -0.12 0.48 -29.02
N HIS A 419 -0.53 1.36 -28.10
CA HIS A 419 0.25 2.52 -27.67
C HIS A 419 0.44 2.55 -26.14
N PRO A 420 1.28 1.66 -25.58
CA PRO A 420 1.63 1.69 -24.17
C PRO A 420 2.48 2.93 -23.82
N TYR A 421 2.32 3.42 -22.60
CA TYR A 421 3.10 4.56 -22.08
C TYR A 421 4.50 4.11 -21.67
N GLU A 422 5.52 4.79 -22.20
CA GLU A 422 6.92 4.43 -22.00
C GLU A 422 7.36 4.58 -20.53
N GLU A 423 6.76 5.48 -19.75
CA GLU A 423 7.04 5.61 -18.33
C GLU A 423 6.73 4.33 -17.54
N VAL A 424 5.64 3.64 -17.90
CA VAL A 424 5.26 2.38 -17.24
C VAL A 424 6.13 1.23 -17.74
N MET A 425 6.48 1.20 -19.03
CA MET A 425 7.40 0.19 -19.57
C MET A 425 8.77 0.27 -18.87
N ARG A 426 9.29 1.47 -18.67
CA ARG A 426 10.55 1.70 -17.94
C ARG A 426 10.46 1.39 -16.45
N ALA A 427 9.27 1.54 -15.85
CA ALA A 427 9.01 1.07 -14.50
C ALA A 427 9.12 -0.46 -14.38
N ILE A 428 8.59 -1.19 -15.36
CA ILE A 428 8.73 -2.65 -15.43
C ILE A 428 10.21 -3.03 -15.60
N ASP A 429 10.93 -2.40 -16.53
CA ASP A 429 12.37 -2.67 -16.73
C ASP A 429 13.18 -2.46 -15.43
N ALA A 430 12.97 -1.31 -14.77
CA ALA A 430 13.66 -0.96 -13.53
C ALA A 430 13.36 -1.94 -12.40
N PHE A 431 12.11 -2.41 -12.29
CA PHE A 431 11.73 -3.39 -11.29
C PHE A 431 12.49 -4.71 -11.51
N ILE A 432 12.54 -5.18 -12.75
CA ILE A 432 13.19 -6.45 -13.10
C ILE A 432 14.71 -6.36 -12.93
N LEU A 433 15.32 -5.23 -13.32
CA LEU A 433 16.73 -4.91 -13.06
C LEU A 433 17.03 -4.94 -11.55
N THR A 434 16.14 -4.35 -10.74
CA THR A 434 16.29 -4.34 -9.28
C THR A 434 16.21 -5.75 -8.71
N ALA A 435 15.28 -6.59 -9.16
CA ALA A 435 15.21 -7.98 -8.74
C ALA A 435 16.47 -8.77 -9.17
N LYS A 436 16.94 -8.53 -10.40
CA LYS A 436 18.13 -9.17 -10.95
C LYS A 436 19.39 -8.85 -10.13
N ARG A 437 19.52 -7.60 -9.69
CA ARG A 437 20.61 -7.12 -8.82
C ARG A 437 20.72 -7.89 -7.48
N HIS A 438 19.60 -8.43 -6.98
CA HIS A 438 19.54 -9.20 -5.72
C HIS A 438 19.42 -10.72 -5.92
N ASP A 439 19.66 -11.21 -7.14
CA ASP A 439 19.51 -12.61 -7.52
C ASP A 439 18.12 -13.17 -7.13
N LEU A 440 17.06 -12.43 -7.47
CA LEU A 440 15.66 -12.82 -7.29
C LEU A 440 15.01 -13.11 -8.64
N GLU A 441 14.24 -14.20 -8.67
CA GLU A 441 13.34 -14.53 -9.77
C GLU A 441 12.05 -13.73 -9.69
N VAL A 442 11.49 -13.38 -10.85
CA VAL A 442 10.26 -12.59 -10.95
C VAL A 442 9.24 -13.30 -11.81
N THR A 443 8.05 -13.53 -11.29
CA THR A 443 6.86 -13.76 -12.11
C THR A 443 6.07 -12.49 -12.23
N PHE A 444 5.89 -12.03 -13.46
CA PHE A 444 5.10 -10.85 -13.78
C PHE A 444 3.71 -11.27 -14.29
N ASN A 445 2.67 -10.85 -13.57
CA ASN A 445 1.28 -11.05 -13.88
C ASN A 445 0.71 -9.92 -14.76
N PHE A 446 0.02 -10.26 -15.85
CA PHE A 446 -0.57 -9.26 -16.77
C PHE A 446 -1.98 -8.83 -16.41
N PHE A 447 -2.82 -9.74 -15.93
CA PHE A 447 -4.24 -9.49 -15.65
C PHE A 447 -4.68 -10.08 -14.31
N SER A 448 -5.66 -9.44 -13.68
CA SER A 448 -6.31 -9.98 -12.48
C SER A 448 -7.81 -10.11 -12.69
N PHE A 449 -8.31 -11.33 -12.46
CA PHE A 449 -9.71 -11.75 -12.58
C PHE A 449 -10.33 -11.60 -13.97
N THR A 450 -10.25 -10.44 -14.62
CA THR A 450 -10.79 -10.18 -15.95
C THR A 450 -9.82 -9.27 -16.72
N PRO A 451 -9.39 -9.64 -17.93
CA PRO A 451 -8.61 -8.77 -18.80
C PRO A 451 -9.35 -7.49 -19.21
N GLU A 452 -8.62 -6.42 -19.49
CA GLU A 452 -9.17 -5.22 -20.13
C GLU A 452 -9.62 -5.51 -21.58
N ARG A 453 -10.69 -4.84 -22.02
CA ARG A 453 -11.32 -5.10 -23.31
C ARG A 453 -10.81 -4.24 -24.46
N TRP A 454 -10.30 -3.03 -24.19
CA TRP A 454 -9.89 -2.09 -25.25
C TRP A 454 -10.96 -1.95 -26.36
N GLU A 455 -12.11 -1.37 -25.97
CA GLU A 455 -13.30 -1.11 -26.81
C GLU A 455 -14.00 -2.35 -27.39
N GLY A 456 -13.57 -3.56 -27.06
CA GLY A 456 -14.36 -4.77 -27.33
C GLY A 456 -15.51 -4.96 -26.34
N GLU A 457 -16.38 -5.92 -26.64
CA GLU A 457 -17.57 -6.24 -25.85
C GLU A 457 -17.29 -7.32 -24.80
N ASN A 458 -16.48 -8.34 -25.13
CA ASN A 458 -16.18 -9.50 -24.29
C ASN A 458 -14.66 -9.67 -24.08
N PRO A 459 -14.17 -9.76 -22.82
CA PRO A 459 -12.74 -9.80 -22.54
C PRO A 459 -12.03 -11.12 -22.91
N TYR A 460 -12.76 -12.20 -23.19
CA TYR A 460 -12.20 -13.52 -23.46
C TYR A 460 -12.43 -14.02 -24.89
N LEU A 461 -13.53 -13.59 -25.51
CA LEU A 461 -14.03 -14.14 -26.78
C LEU A 461 -14.07 -13.10 -27.91
N ASP A 462 -14.10 -11.80 -27.61
CA ASP A 462 -14.09 -10.77 -28.65
C ASP A 462 -12.70 -10.68 -29.30
N PRO A 463 -12.56 -10.94 -30.62
CA PRO A 463 -11.28 -10.83 -31.32
C PRO A 463 -10.62 -9.45 -31.17
N ARG A 464 -11.40 -8.38 -31.04
CA ARG A 464 -10.86 -7.03 -30.81
C ARG A 464 -10.14 -6.95 -29.46
N SER A 465 -10.79 -7.43 -28.40
CA SER A 465 -10.20 -7.45 -27.05
C SER A 465 -8.97 -8.33 -26.98
N ILE A 466 -9.04 -9.53 -27.56
CA ILE A 466 -7.91 -10.48 -27.57
C ILE A 466 -6.69 -9.89 -28.29
N GLU A 467 -6.88 -9.26 -29.45
CA GLU A 467 -5.75 -8.66 -30.18
C GLU A 467 -5.13 -7.48 -29.44
N ALA A 468 -5.93 -6.63 -28.79
CA ALA A 468 -5.42 -5.55 -27.96
C ALA A 468 -4.64 -6.08 -26.73
N GLN A 469 -5.16 -7.11 -26.05
CA GLN A 469 -4.47 -7.80 -24.95
C GLN A 469 -3.12 -8.38 -25.41
N LYS A 470 -3.08 -9.02 -26.59
CA LYS A 470 -1.83 -9.55 -27.16
C LYS A 470 -0.81 -8.45 -27.46
N ARG A 471 -1.24 -7.29 -27.98
CA ARG A 471 -0.34 -6.14 -28.22
C ARG A 471 0.20 -5.58 -26.91
N PHE A 472 -0.65 -5.47 -25.90
CA PHE A 472 -0.23 -5.08 -24.55
C PHE A 472 0.82 -6.04 -23.97
N ILE A 473 0.56 -7.34 -23.98
CA ILE A 473 1.53 -8.36 -23.54
C ILE A 473 2.82 -8.26 -24.36
N SER A 474 2.71 -8.15 -25.68
CA SER A 474 3.85 -8.10 -26.60
C SER A 474 4.75 -6.89 -26.32
N ALA A 475 4.19 -5.74 -25.95
CA ALA A 475 4.96 -4.54 -25.61
C ALA A 475 5.91 -4.78 -24.43
N VAL A 476 5.48 -5.54 -23.42
CA VAL A 476 6.31 -5.87 -22.25
C VAL A 476 7.27 -7.01 -22.59
N VAL A 477 6.74 -8.14 -23.09
CA VAL A 477 7.54 -9.37 -23.31
C VAL A 477 8.64 -9.14 -24.34
N SER A 478 8.41 -8.30 -25.36
CA SER A 478 9.40 -8.05 -26.41
C SER A 478 10.68 -7.37 -25.91
N ARG A 479 10.62 -6.61 -24.80
CA ARG A 479 11.78 -5.96 -24.15
C ARG A 479 12.63 -6.96 -23.35
N HIS A 480 12.02 -8.06 -22.90
CA HIS A 480 12.62 -9.01 -21.98
C HIS A 480 12.86 -10.40 -22.59
N LYS A 481 12.99 -10.51 -23.91
CA LYS A 481 13.24 -11.79 -24.61
C LYS A 481 14.50 -12.50 -24.15
N GLU A 482 15.53 -11.74 -23.81
CA GLU A 482 16.85 -12.26 -23.38
C GLU A 482 17.04 -12.13 -21.86
N THR A 483 16.01 -11.69 -21.13
CA THR A 483 16.08 -11.56 -19.68
C THR A 483 15.96 -12.93 -19.01
N THR A 484 16.87 -13.22 -18.08
CA THR A 484 17.04 -14.57 -17.52
C THR A 484 16.42 -14.78 -16.15
N ASN A 485 15.87 -13.75 -15.50
CA ASN A 485 15.23 -13.87 -14.17
C ASN A 485 13.72 -13.58 -14.17
N ILE A 486 13.05 -13.72 -15.32
CA ILE A 486 11.62 -13.41 -15.45
C ILE A 486 10.81 -14.56 -16.03
N GLN A 487 9.60 -14.74 -15.50
CA GLN A 487 8.56 -15.62 -15.98
C GLN A 487 7.25 -14.83 -16.09
N TRP A 488 6.31 -15.34 -16.89
CA TRP A 488 5.06 -14.64 -17.20
C TRP A 488 3.87 -15.40 -16.66
N ASP A 489 3.01 -14.68 -15.93
CA ASP A 489 1.71 -15.14 -15.48
C ASP A 489 0.65 -14.38 -16.28
N LEU A 490 -0.17 -15.10 -17.04
CA LEU A 490 -1.14 -14.46 -17.93
C LEU A 490 -2.23 -13.78 -17.13
N ILE A 491 -2.82 -14.48 -16.16
CA ILE A 491 -3.97 -13.99 -15.41
C ILE A 491 -4.07 -14.64 -14.04
N ASN A 492 -4.32 -13.82 -13.02
CA ASN A 492 -4.63 -14.30 -11.68
C ASN A 492 -6.11 -14.67 -11.58
N GLU A 493 -6.39 -15.93 -11.23
CA GLU A 493 -7.74 -16.42 -10.89
C GLU A 493 -8.81 -15.93 -11.87
N PRO A 494 -8.74 -16.34 -13.15
CA PRO A 494 -9.66 -15.87 -14.18
C PRO A 494 -11.12 -16.08 -13.73
N SER A 495 -11.89 -15.00 -13.76
CA SER A 495 -13.30 -15.01 -13.41
C SER A 495 -14.09 -15.75 -14.48
N MET A 496 -15.09 -16.51 -14.05
CA MET A 496 -15.90 -17.32 -14.94
C MET A 496 -16.96 -16.43 -15.62
N PHE A 497 -16.64 -16.00 -16.83
CA PHE A 497 -17.48 -15.34 -17.85
C PHE A 497 -17.92 -13.89 -17.57
N ASP A 498 -18.75 -13.60 -16.56
CA ASP A 498 -19.25 -12.23 -16.34
C ASP A 498 -18.34 -11.35 -15.47
N GLU A 499 -17.67 -10.40 -16.13
CA GLU A 499 -16.79 -9.38 -15.55
C GLU A 499 -17.45 -8.50 -14.47
N LYS A 500 -18.78 -8.32 -14.49
CA LYS A 500 -19.51 -7.49 -13.52
C LYS A 500 -19.89 -8.26 -12.26
N ARG A 501 -19.76 -9.58 -12.27
CA ARG A 501 -20.21 -10.48 -11.20
C ARG A 501 -19.09 -11.41 -10.71
N ILE A 502 -17.86 -10.88 -10.62
CA ILE A 502 -16.70 -11.61 -10.08
C ILE A 502 -17.01 -12.14 -8.66
N PHE A 503 -16.60 -13.38 -8.39
CA PHE A 503 -16.84 -14.14 -7.16
C PHE A 503 -18.30 -14.53 -6.86
N LYS A 504 -19.24 -14.34 -7.81
CA LYS A 504 -20.62 -14.85 -7.69
C LYS A 504 -20.83 -16.26 -8.26
N GLY A 505 -19.75 -16.93 -8.67
CA GLY A 505 -19.80 -18.24 -9.33
C GLY A 505 -19.79 -18.13 -10.86
N PRO A 506 -19.99 -19.24 -11.59
CA PRO A 506 -20.06 -19.23 -13.05
C PRO A 506 -21.37 -18.57 -13.49
N MET A 507 -21.26 -17.35 -14.00
CA MET A 507 -22.39 -16.54 -14.44
C MET A 507 -22.20 -16.23 -15.93
N THR A 508 -23.17 -16.58 -16.78
CA THR A 508 -23.15 -16.18 -18.19
C THR A 508 -23.01 -14.65 -18.32
N SER A 509 -22.15 -14.17 -19.23
CA SER A 509 -22.10 -12.75 -19.63
C SER A 509 -23.31 -12.38 -20.49
N GLY A 510 -23.90 -13.35 -21.20
CA GLY A 510 -25.11 -13.22 -22.00
C GLY A 510 -24.89 -12.48 -23.33
N ASP A 511 -23.62 -12.21 -23.69
CA ASP A 511 -23.30 -11.50 -24.91
C ASP A 511 -23.28 -12.43 -26.14
N ARG A 512 -23.24 -11.80 -27.32
CA ARG A 512 -23.28 -12.52 -28.60
C ARG A 512 -22.09 -13.47 -28.79
N PHE A 513 -20.92 -13.14 -28.24
CA PHE A 513 -19.71 -13.96 -28.38
C PHE A 513 -19.81 -15.22 -27.52
N GLU A 514 -20.31 -15.11 -26.28
CA GLU A 514 -20.56 -16.27 -25.43
C GLU A 514 -21.63 -17.19 -26.04
N HIS A 515 -22.72 -16.63 -26.57
CA HIS A 515 -23.76 -17.41 -27.26
C HIS A 515 -23.21 -18.18 -28.46
N GLU A 516 -22.40 -17.55 -29.29
CA GLU A 516 -21.76 -18.18 -30.45
C GLU A 516 -20.80 -19.29 -30.01
N ALA A 517 -19.89 -18.98 -29.08
CA ALA A 517 -18.91 -19.94 -28.57
C ALA A 517 -19.57 -21.16 -27.88
N PHE A 518 -20.64 -20.95 -27.11
CA PHE A 518 -21.36 -22.03 -26.47
C PHE A 518 -22.05 -22.95 -27.49
N ARG A 519 -22.64 -22.38 -28.54
CA ARG A 519 -23.25 -23.16 -29.63
C ARG A 519 -22.20 -23.94 -30.41
N ASP A 520 -21.05 -23.34 -30.70
CA ASP A 520 -19.94 -24.02 -31.36
C ASP A 520 -19.40 -25.17 -30.51
N TRP A 521 -19.20 -24.95 -29.21
CA TRP A 521 -18.81 -26.00 -28.28
C TRP A 521 -19.83 -27.15 -28.23
N LEU A 522 -21.14 -26.85 -28.24
CA LEU A 522 -22.18 -27.87 -28.29
C LEU A 522 -22.19 -28.64 -29.60
N ARG A 523 -21.96 -27.98 -30.74
CA ARG A 523 -21.83 -28.63 -32.05
C ARG A 523 -20.63 -29.58 -32.05
N GLU A 524 -19.47 -29.14 -31.54
CA GLU A 524 -18.27 -29.96 -31.46
C GLU A 524 -18.49 -31.16 -30.53
N ARG A 525 -19.03 -30.93 -29.32
CA ARG A 525 -19.24 -31.97 -28.31
C ARG A 525 -20.28 -33.01 -28.71
N HIS A 526 -21.37 -32.60 -29.35
CA HIS A 526 -22.52 -33.47 -29.63
C HIS A 526 -22.65 -33.85 -31.10
N SER A 527 -21.87 -33.25 -32.02
CA SER A 527 -21.86 -33.48 -33.47
C SER A 527 -23.18 -33.25 -34.24
N THR A 528 -24.33 -33.59 -33.67
CA THR A 528 -25.68 -33.52 -34.25
C THR A 528 -26.67 -33.03 -33.20
N ILE A 529 -27.69 -32.30 -33.63
CA ILE A 529 -28.72 -31.80 -32.71
C ILE A 529 -29.47 -32.94 -32.02
N ARG A 530 -29.61 -34.08 -32.69
CA ARG A 530 -30.25 -35.30 -32.14
C ARG A 530 -29.53 -35.81 -30.89
N GLN A 531 -28.18 -35.82 -30.89
CA GLN A 531 -27.41 -36.26 -29.72
C GLN A 531 -27.50 -35.25 -28.57
N LEU A 532 -27.57 -33.95 -28.87
CA LEU A 532 -27.80 -32.94 -27.84
C LEU A 532 -29.19 -33.08 -27.21
N GLN A 533 -30.23 -33.24 -28.04
CA GLN A 533 -31.60 -33.53 -27.61
C GLN A 533 -31.66 -34.77 -26.70
N GLU A 534 -31.00 -35.86 -27.09
CA GLU A 534 -30.91 -37.09 -26.29
C GLU A 534 -30.20 -36.86 -24.95
N HIS A 535 -29.08 -36.14 -24.94
CA HIS A 535 -28.33 -35.86 -23.71
C HIS A 535 -29.03 -34.88 -22.77
N TRP A 536 -29.80 -33.93 -23.31
CA TRP A 536 -30.54 -32.94 -22.55
C TRP A 536 -31.98 -33.35 -22.26
N ASP A 537 -32.43 -34.52 -22.71
CA ASP A 537 -33.82 -34.99 -22.57
C ASP A 537 -34.83 -33.98 -23.15
N MET A 538 -34.57 -33.51 -24.37
CA MET A 538 -35.41 -32.56 -25.10
C MET A 538 -35.94 -33.17 -26.39
N THR A 539 -37.20 -32.89 -26.73
CA THR A 539 -37.80 -33.30 -28.00
C THR A 539 -37.35 -32.41 -29.16
N PRO A 540 -37.50 -32.87 -30.42
CA PRO A 540 -37.22 -32.04 -31.60
C PRO A 540 -38.04 -30.73 -31.68
N ASN A 541 -39.19 -30.65 -31.01
CA ASN A 541 -40.00 -29.43 -30.94
C ASN A 541 -39.47 -28.43 -29.89
N GLU A 542 -38.85 -28.93 -28.81
CA GLU A 542 -38.28 -28.10 -27.75
C GLU A 542 -36.91 -27.56 -28.11
N LEU A 543 -36.09 -28.35 -28.83
CA LEU A 543 -34.77 -27.91 -29.32
C LEU A 543 -34.62 -28.25 -30.81
N THR A 544 -35.08 -27.35 -31.67
CA THR A 544 -35.14 -27.62 -33.12
C THR A 544 -33.76 -27.64 -33.79
N SER A 545 -32.80 -26.86 -33.29
CA SER A 545 -31.46 -26.71 -33.85
C SER A 545 -30.49 -26.11 -32.82
N PHE A 546 -29.18 -26.16 -33.08
CA PHE A 546 -28.18 -25.55 -32.19
C PHE A 546 -28.35 -24.03 -32.05
N GLU A 547 -28.88 -23.37 -33.08
CA GLU A 547 -29.14 -21.93 -33.11
C GLU A 547 -30.26 -21.50 -32.16
N LYS A 548 -31.07 -22.45 -31.68
CA LYS A 548 -32.11 -22.22 -30.66
C LYS A 548 -31.64 -22.47 -29.23
N VAL A 549 -30.38 -22.87 -29.04
CA VAL A 549 -29.83 -22.98 -27.69
C VAL A 549 -29.68 -21.59 -27.07
N GLU A 550 -30.14 -21.48 -25.84
CA GLU A 550 -29.96 -20.33 -24.94
C GLU A 550 -28.91 -20.66 -23.87
N LEU A 551 -28.27 -19.63 -23.34
CA LEU A 551 -27.30 -19.79 -22.25
C LEU A 551 -28.07 -20.01 -20.95
N PRO A 552 -27.63 -20.93 -20.08
CA PRO A 552 -28.31 -21.17 -18.81
C PRO A 552 -28.10 -19.98 -17.86
N GLU A 553 -29.19 -19.50 -17.27
CA GLU A 553 -29.14 -18.47 -16.23
C GLU A 553 -28.91 -19.08 -14.84
N TYR A 554 -28.47 -18.25 -13.88
CA TYR A 554 -28.10 -18.72 -12.55
C TYR A 554 -29.24 -19.40 -11.80
N ASP A 555 -30.46 -18.88 -11.92
CA ASP A 555 -31.67 -19.43 -11.32
C ASP A 555 -32.15 -20.71 -12.03
N GLU A 556 -31.59 -21.03 -13.19
CA GLU A 556 -31.82 -22.28 -13.91
C GLU A 556 -30.83 -23.37 -13.52
N ILE A 557 -29.77 -23.07 -12.76
CA ILE A 557 -28.79 -24.07 -12.33
C ILE A 557 -28.95 -24.31 -10.82
N ASN A 558 -29.26 -25.55 -10.43
CA ASN A 558 -29.33 -25.88 -9.01
C ASN A 558 -27.93 -26.02 -8.40
N PHE A 559 -27.39 -24.92 -7.87
CA PHE A 559 -26.14 -24.94 -7.10
C PHE A 559 -26.31 -25.39 -5.64
N SER A 560 -27.55 -25.68 -5.20
CA SER A 560 -27.82 -26.09 -3.81
C SER A 560 -27.91 -27.61 -3.65
N THR A 561 -27.55 -28.11 -2.47
CA THR A 561 -27.59 -29.54 -2.14
C THR A 561 -29.01 -30.13 -2.14
N THR A 562 -30.04 -29.29 -2.11
CA THR A 562 -31.45 -29.69 -2.11
C THR A 562 -32.15 -29.11 -3.32
N ASN A 563 -32.63 -29.93 -4.24
CA ASN A 563 -33.21 -29.45 -5.49
C ASN A 563 -34.55 -28.73 -5.24
N LYS A 564 -34.56 -27.40 -5.43
CA LYS A 564 -35.74 -26.53 -5.26
C LYS A 564 -36.31 -26.01 -6.58
N LEU A 565 -35.65 -26.28 -7.71
CA LEU A 565 -36.12 -25.87 -9.04
C LEU A 565 -37.10 -26.92 -9.58
N GLU A 566 -38.14 -26.47 -10.29
CA GLU A 566 -38.92 -27.38 -11.14
C GLU A 566 -37.94 -28.12 -12.06
N LYS A 567 -38.15 -29.42 -12.28
CA LYS A 567 -37.34 -30.21 -13.21
C LYS A 567 -37.62 -29.76 -14.65
N ARG A 568 -37.09 -28.60 -15.05
CA ARG A 568 -36.90 -28.25 -16.45
C ARG A 568 -35.58 -28.83 -16.91
N ALA A 569 -35.57 -29.37 -18.13
CA ALA A 569 -34.52 -30.22 -18.68
C ALA A 569 -33.09 -29.65 -18.56
N ILE A 570 -32.93 -28.33 -18.65
CA ILE A 570 -31.63 -27.64 -18.59
C ILE A 570 -31.00 -27.70 -17.18
N ALA A 571 -31.83 -27.59 -16.12
CA ALA A 571 -31.38 -27.42 -14.73
C ALA A 571 -30.87 -28.71 -14.06
N GLY A 572 -31.46 -29.85 -14.44
CA GLY A 572 -31.21 -31.14 -13.79
C GLY A 572 -30.00 -31.91 -14.35
N LEU A 573 -29.50 -31.54 -15.53
CA LEU A 573 -28.61 -32.38 -16.33
C LEU A 573 -27.17 -31.87 -16.42
N ILE A 574 -26.92 -30.58 -16.25
CA ILE A 574 -25.56 -30.01 -16.21
C ILE A 574 -24.70 -30.74 -15.15
N ILE A 575 -25.25 -31.08 -13.98
CA ILE A 575 -24.50 -31.76 -12.90
C ILE A 575 -24.15 -33.23 -13.21
N ARG A 576 -24.86 -33.91 -14.13
CA ARG A 576 -24.60 -35.34 -14.44
C ARG A 576 -23.52 -35.58 -15.49
N TYR A 577 -23.21 -34.60 -16.34
CA TYR A 577 -22.33 -34.78 -17.51
C TYR A 577 -20.98 -34.06 -17.44
N PHE A 578 -20.69 -33.37 -16.33
CA PHE A 578 -19.36 -32.83 -15.99
C PHE A 578 -18.51 -33.78 -15.12
N ARG A 579 -18.85 -35.07 -15.06
CA ARG A 579 -17.99 -36.13 -14.53
C ARG A 579 -17.48 -37.04 -15.63
#